data_AF-A0A3D1R1U6-F1
#
_entry.id   AF-A0A3D1R1U6-F1
#
_cell.length_a   1.000
_cell.length_b   1.000
_cell.length_c   1.000
_cell.angle_alpha   90.00
_cell.angle_beta   90.00
_cell.angle_gamma   90.00
#
_symmetry.space_group_name_H-M   'P 1'
#
loop_
_entity.id
_entity.type
_entity.pdbx_description
1 polymer ?
#
loop_
_entity_poly.entity_id
_entity_poly.type
_entity_poly.pdbx_seq_one_letter_code
_entity_poly.pdbx_strand_id
1 'polypeptide(L)' 'MSGIEEVSQGARELVRRGVGTVVVSMGAEGAIVARGAQLWRVRPPRVERKSTVGSGDSMVAGLAVGFAAGKRL' A
#
# COMPACT_ATOMS: atom_id res chain seq x y z
N MET A 1 15.05 -5.10 13.75
CA MET A 1 14.19 -5.39 12.58
C MET A 1 14.28 -4.19 11.64
N SER A 2 14.19 -4.40 10.33
CA SER A 2 14.10 -3.28 9.39
C SER A 2 12.68 -2.69 9.43
N GLY A 3 12.53 -1.40 9.12
CA GLY A 3 11.20 -0.76 9.12
C GLY A 3 10.19 -1.42 8.16
N ILE A 4 10.68 -2.09 7.11
CA ILE A 4 9.83 -2.84 6.17
C ILE A 4 9.27 -4.11 6.81
N GLU A 5 10.07 -4.82 7.59
CA GLU A 5 9.63 -6.03 8.30
C GLU A 5 8.57 -5.69 9.36
N GLU A 6 8.79 -4.61 10.12
CA GLU A 6 7.84 -4.12 11.12
C GLU A 6 6.50 -3.74 10.49
N VAL A 7 6.53 -2.94 9.41
CA VAL A 7 5.33 -2.55 8.68
C VAL A 7 4.62 -3.78 8.08
N SER A 8 5.38 -4.74 7.53
CA SER A 8 4.83 -5.96 6.97
C SER A 8 4.14 -6.81 8.03
N GLN A 9 4.71 -6.91 9.23
CA GLN A 9 4.13 -7.64 10.35
C GLN A 9 2.85 -6.96 10.85
N GLY A 10 2.86 -5.63 10.99
CA GLY A 10 1.68 -4.85 11.37
C GLY A 10 0.54 -4.97 10.35
N ALA A 11 0.86 -4.90 9.06
CA ALA A 11 -0.14 -5.06 7.99
C ALA A 11 -0.78 -6.46 8.02
N ARG A 12 0.02 -7.52 8.21
CA ARG A 12 -0.49 -8.88 8.38
C ARG A 12 -1.36 -9.04 9.62
N GLU A 13 -1.02 -8.38 10.71
CA GLU A 13 -1.80 -8.42 11.94
C GLU A 13 -3.19 -7.80 11.74
N LEU A 14 -3.29 -6.67 11.05
CA LEU A 14 -4.58 -6.06 10.71
C LEU A 14 -5.42 -6.98 9.81
N VAL A 15 -4.80 -7.66 8.84
CA VAL A 15 -5.50 -8.66 8.02
C VAL A 15 -6.01 -9.84 8.87
N ARG A 16 -5.20 -10.35 9.81
CA ARG A 16 -5.63 -11.41 10.75
C ARG A 16 -6.80 -10.99 11.63
N ARG A 17 -6.94 -9.69 11.92
CA ARG A 17 -8.07 -9.13 12.67
C ARG A 17 -9.34 -8.93 11.83
N GLY A 18 -9.34 -9.33 10.56
CA GLY A 18 -10.50 -9.29 9.68
C GLY A 18 -10.50 -8.17 8.65
N VAL A 19 -9.46 -7.34 8.58
CA VAL A 19 -9.34 -6.34 7.51
C VAL A 19 -9.07 -7.05 6.18
N GLY A 20 -9.95 -6.87 5.19
CA GLY A 20 -9.85 -7.58 3.92
C GLY A 20 -8.58 -7.27 3.13
N THR A 21 -8.10 -6.02 3.17
CA THR A 21 -6.87 -5.57 2.50
C THR A 21 -6.28 -4.40 3.26
N VAL A 22 -4.97 -4.43 3.48
CA VAL A 22 -4.20 -3.35 4.12
C VAL A 22 -3.17 -2.84 3.13
N VAL A 23 -3.12 -1.53 2.92
CA VAL A 23 -2.16 -0.88 2.05
C VAL A 23 -1.45 0.21 2.85
N VAL A 24 -0.15 0.08 3.06
CA VAL A 24 0.67 1.04 3.81
C VAL A 24 1.56 1.80 2.85
N SER A 25 1.36 3.12 2.77
CA SER A 25 2.25 4.01 2.00
C SER A 25 3.59 4.16 2.73
N MET A 26 4.67 3.96 2.00
CA MET A 26 6.06 4.13 2.44
C MET A 26 6.72 5.32 1.73
N GLY A 27 5.92 6.26 1.22
CA GLY A 27 6.41 7.43 0.50
C GLY A 27 7.24 7.04 -0.74
N ALA A 28 8.48 7.53 -0.82
CA ALA A 28 9.38 7.25 -1.94
C ALA A 28 9.77 5.76 -2.04
N GLU A 29 9.64 4.99 -0.96
CA GLU A 29 9.90 3.54 -0.97
C GLU A 29 8.73 2.72 -1.51
N GLY A 30 7.60 3.36 -1.80
CA GLY A 30 6.43 2.76 -2.41
C GLY A 30 5.37 2.35 -1.40
N ALA A 31 4.94 1.08 -1.42
CA ALA A 31 3.90 0.60 -0.53
C ALA A 31 4.06 -0.87 -0.14
N ILE A 32 3.56 -1.22 1.04
CA ILE A 32 3.35 -2.60 1.48
C ILE A 32 1.86 -2.93 1.39
N VAL A 33 1.54 -4.06 0.77
CA VAL A 33 0.15 -4.52 0.58
C VAL A 33 -0.01 -5.87 1.24
N ALA A 34 -1.04 -6.05 2.07
CA ALA A 34 -1.39 -7.33 2.67
C ALA A 34 -2.86 -7.68 2.37
N ARG A 35 -3.10 -8.92 1.93
CA ARG A 35 -4.44 -9.46 1.64
C ARG A 35 -4.45 -10.96 1.85
N GLY A 36 -5.27 -11.47 2.76
CA GLY A 36 -5.23 -12.89 3.15
C GLY A 36 -3.82 -13.32 3.57
N ALA A 37 -3.29 -14.37 2.96
CA ALA A 37 -1.92 -14.85 3.21
C ALA A 37 -0.84 -14.09 2.40
N GLN A 38 -1.24 -13.22 1.48
CA GLN A 38 -0.34 -12.56 0.54
C GLN A 38 0.20 -11.25 1.11
N LEU A 39 1.46 -10.97 0.77
CA LEU A 39 2.17 -9.75 1.10
C LEU A 39 2.98 -9.31 -0.11
N TRP A 40 2.80 -8.06 -0.55
CA TRP A 40 3.54 -7.48 -1.66
C TRP A 40 4.28 -6.22 -1.24
N ARG A 41 5.46 -6.02 -1.82
CA ARG A 41 6.16 -4.73 -1.82
C ARG A 41 6.04 -4.11 -3.21
N VAL A 42 5.33 -3.00 -3.28
CA VAL A 42 5.14 -2.22 -4.51
C VAL A 42 6.19 -1.11 -4.54
N ARG A 43 6.94 -1.02 -5.64
CA ARG A 43 7.93 0.04 -5.85
C ARG A 43 7.47 0.93 -7.01
N PRO A 44 7.23 2.23 -6.80
CA PRO A 44 6.87 3.15 -7.87
C PRO A 44 8.09 3.44 -8.76
N PRO A 45 7.86 3.89 -10.00
CA PRO A 45 8.94 4.48 -10.80
C PRO A 45 9.54 5.68 -10.07
N ARG A 46 10.85 5.90 -10.26
CA ARG A 46 11.50 7.11 -9.74
C ARG A 46 11.00 8.31 -10.54
N VAL A 47 10.51 9.32 -9.83
CA VAL A 47 10.05 10.58 -10.40
C VAL A 47 10.70 11.74 -9.66
N GLU A 48 10.88 12.86 -10.35
CA GLU A 48 11.30 14.10 -9.71
C GLU A 48 10.15 14.63 -8.83
N ARG A 49 10.39 14.69 -7.52
CA ARG A 49 9.35 15.05 -6.54
C ARG A 49 9.22 16.56 -6.45
N LYS A 50 8.15 17.11 -7.02
CA LYS A 50 7.78 18.53 -6.86
C LYS A 50 7.01 18.81 -5.57
N SER A 51 6.08 17.94 -5.20
CA SER A 51 5.28 18.04 -3.97
C SER A 51 4.81 16.66 -3.51
N THR A 52 4.59 16.50 -2.20
CA THR A 52 3.95 15.31 -1.58
C THR A 52 2.53 15.59 -1.13
N VAL A 53 2.06 16.84 -1.22
CA VAL A 53 0.70 17.20 -0.85
C VAL A 53 -0.27 16.45 -1.76
N GLY A 54 -1.22 15.72 -1.17
CA GLY A 54 -2.20 14.93 -1.90
C GLY A 54 -1.70 13.59 -2.44
N SER A 55 -0.45 13.17 -2.16
CA SER A 55 0.04 11.85 -2.63
C SER A 55 -0.71 10.68 -1.99
N GLY A 56 -1.14 10.85 -0.73
CA GLY A 56 -1.99 9.88 -0.03
C GLY A 56 -3.39 9.78 -0.65
N ASP A 57 -4.05 10.93 -0.87
CA ASP A 57 -5.37 10.99 -1.49
C ASP A 57 -5.35 10.42 -2.91
N SER A 58 -4.30 10.72 -3.68
CA SER A 58 -4.09 10.19 -5.04
C SER A 58 -3.94 8.67 -5.04
N MET A 59 -3.24 8.11 -4.04
CA MET A 59 -3.11 6.66 -3.88
C MET A 59 -4.46 6.01 -3.58
N VAL A 60 -5.25 6.59 -2.67
CA VAL A 60 -6.60 6.12 -2.35
C VAL A 60 -7.51 6.21 -3.58
N ALA A 61 -7.47 7.34 -4.30
CA ALA A 61 -8.22 7.53 -5.54
C ALA A 61 -7.85 6.48 -6.60
N GLY A 62 -6.56 6.19 -6.78
CA GLY A 62 -6.09 5.16 -7.70
C GLY A 62 -6.60 3.75 -7.37
N LEU A 63 -6.60 3.39 -6.09
CA LEU A 63 -7.17 2.13 -5.60
C LEU A 63 -8.68 2.08 -5.86
N ALA A 64 -9.41 3.13 -5.51
CA ALA A 64 -10.85 3.22 -5.68
C ALA A 64 -11.26 3.11 -7.15
N VAL A 65 -10.61 3.87 -8.04
CA VAL A 65 -10.85 3.81 -9.49
C VAL A 65 -10.50 2.43 -10.05
N GLY A 66 -9.39 1.84 -9.61
CA GLY A 66 -8.98 0.49 -10.02
C GLY A 66 -10.02 -0.57 -9.66
N PHE A 67 -10.51 -0.57 -8.42
CA PHE A 67 -11.53 -1.51 -7.96
C PHE A 67 -12.88 -1.28 -8.64
N ALA A 68 -13.29 -0.02 -8.82
CA ALA A 68 -14.51 0.31 -9.56
C ALA A 68 -14.44 -0.18 -11.03
N ALA A 69 -13.26 -0.18 -11.63
CA ALA A 69 -13.01 -0.73 -12.95
C ALA A 69 -12.82 -2.28 -12.99
N GLY A 70 -13.07 -2.98 -11.87
CA GLY A 70 -12.97 -4.44 -11.79
C GLY A 70 -11.54 -4.99 -11.68
N LYS A 71 -10.53 -4.12 -11.48
CA LYS A 71 -9.15 -4.57 -11.23
C LYS A 71 -9.07 -5.21 -9.85
N ARG A 72 -8.15 -6.16 -9.70
CA ARG A 72 -7.90 -6.89 -8.44
C ARG A 72 -6.46 -6.71 -8.01
N LEU A 73 -6.23 -6.79 -6.70
CA LEU A 73 -4.91 -7.01 -6.12
C LEU A 73 -4.51 -8.46 -6.27
#